data_AF-A0AAJ2U6V3-F1
#
_entry.id   AF-A0AAJ2U6V3-F1
#
_cell.length_a   1.000
_cell.length_b   1.000
_cell.length_c   1.000
_cell.angle_alpha   90.00
_cell.angle_beta   90.00
_cell.angle_gamma   90.00
#
_symmetry.space_group_name_H-M   'P 1'
#
loop_
_entity.id
_entity.type
_entity.pdbx_description
1 polymer ?
#
loop_
_entity_poly.entity_id
_entity_poly.type
_entity_poly.pdbx_seq_one_letter_code
_entity_poly.pdbx_strand_id
1 'polypeptide(L)' 'HVRNIKFIQDKDFYEAPHKSEYGSLDLYKILKTMYDNGFDGYIRPDHGRMIWGETGRPGYGLYDRALGASYLNGLWEALE' A
#
# COMPACT_ATOMS: atom_id res chain seq x y z
N HIS A 1 2.65 4.44 -7.65
CA HIS A 1 1.56 3.69 -6.96
C HIS A 1 2.23 2.82 -5.91
N VAL A 2 1.75 2.84 -4.67
CA VAL A 2 2.34 2.04 -3.60
C VAL A 2 1.25 1.20 -2.96
N ARG A 3 1.28 -0.11 -3.23
CA ARG A 3 0.37 -1.12 -2.72
C ARG A 3 1.18 -2.31 -2.23
N ASN A 4 0.54 -3.19 -1.46
CA ASN A 4 1.18 -4.42 -1.00
C ASN A 4 0.46 -5.64 -1.59
N ILE A 5 1.23 -6.71 -1.79
CA ILE A 5 0.71 -8.00 -2.23
C ILE A 5 1.23 -9.06 -1.26
N LYS A 6 0.51 -10.18 -1.14
CA LYS A 6 0.99 -11.35 -0.41
C LYS A 6 1.20 -12.50 -1.39
N PHE A 7 2.45 -12.97 -1.48
CA PHE A 7 2.76 -14.20 -2.22
C PHE A 7 2.19 -15.41 -1.48
N ILE A 8 1.60 -16.33 -2.24
CA ILE A 8 1.12 -17.61 -1.73
C ILE A 8 2.14 -18.69 -2.10
N GLN A 9 2.27 -18.98 -3.39
CA GLN A 9 3.18 -19.97 -3.94
C GLN A 9 3.52 -19.62 -5.41
N ASP A 10 4.74 -19.92 -5.84
CA ASP A 10 5.24 -19.67 -7.20
C ASP A 10 5.03 -18.22 -7.67
N LYS A 11 4.10 -18.01 -8.62
CA LYS A 11 3.76 -16.70 -9.19
C LYS A 11 2.36 -16.23 -8.74
N ASP A 12 1.74 -16.93 -7.79
CA ASP A 12 0.41 -16.61 -7.29
C ASP A 12 0.46 -15.68 -6.07
N PHE A 13 -0.46 -14.72 -6.05
CA PHE A 13 -0.54 -13.69 -5.02
C PHE A 13 -1.94 -13.11 -4.90
N TYR A 14 -2.20 -12.42 -3.79
CA TYR A 14 -3.38 -11.57 -3.63
C TYR A 14 -3.01 -10.15 -3.18
N GLU A 15 -3.90 -9.19 -3.44
CA GLU A 15 -3.77 -7.81 -2.96
C GLU A 15 -3.94 -7.77 -1.43
N ALA A 16 -2.93 -7.29 -0.71
CA ALA A 16 -2.85 -7.31 0.74
C ALA A 16 -3.12 -5.91 1.33
N PRO A 17 -3.42 -5.79 2.65
CA PRO A 17 -3.41 -4.49 3.31
C PRO A 17 -2.03 -3.84 3.14
N HIS A 18 -1.96 -2.50 3.07
CA HIS A 18 -0.69 -1.80 2.82
C HIS A 18 0.39 -2.11 3.87
N LYS A 19 0.01 -2.29 5.14
CA LYS A 19 0.98 -2.52 6.23
C LYS A 19 1.89 -3.72 5.94
N SER A 20 3.20 -3.52 6.05
CA SER A 20 4.23 -4.47 5.60
C SER A 20 4.06 -5.88 6.16
N GLU A 21 3.64 -6.01 7.43
CA GLU A 21 3.47 -7.31 8.11
C GLU A 21 2.40 -8.20 7.45
N TYR A 22 1.41 -7.61 6.78
CA TYR A 22 0.30 -8.36 6.17
C TYR A 22 0.56 -8.70 4.70
N GLY A 23 1.59 -8.12 4.09
CA GLY A 23 1.99 -8.41 2.73
C GLY A 23 3.30 -9.21 2.66
N SER A 24 3.94 -9.07 1.50
CA SER A 24 5.25 -9.62 1.18
C SER A 24 6.25 -8.53 0.80
N LEU A 25 5.80 -7.27 0.68
CA LEU A 25 6.66 -6.13 0.39
C LEU A 25 6.89 -5.28 1.65
N ASP A 26 8.13 -4.86 1.84
CA ASP A 26 8.54 -3.93 2.88
C ASP A 26 8.29 -2.48 2.42
N LEU A 27 7.10 -1.96 2.73
CA LEU A 27 6.71 -0.63 2.26
C LEU A 27 7.55 0.50 2.87
N TYR A 28 8.11 0.31 4.07
CA TYR A 28 9.03 1.30 4.65
C TYR A 28 10.30 1.40 3.80
N LYS A 29 10.93 0.27 3.45
CA LYS A 29 12.13 0.29 2.59
C LYS A 29 11.85 0.85 1.20
N ILE A 30 10.68 0.55 0.62
CA ILE A 30 10.28 1.10 -0.68
C ILE A 30 10.18 2.63 -0.59
N LEU A 31 9.43 3.16 0.39
CA LEU A 31 9.29 4.61 0.57
C LEU A 31 10.62 5.27 0.93
N LYS A 32 11.44 4.65 1.79
CA LYS A 32 12.79 5.13 2.12
C LYS A 32 13.65 5.25 0.87
N THR A 33 13.60 4.25 -0.01
CA THR A 33 14.36 4.29 -1.27
C THR A 33 13.88 5.45 -2.15
N MET A 34 12.57 5.69 -2.23
CA MET A 34 12.04 6.84 -2.98
C MET A 34 12.49 8.17 -2.37
N TYR A 35 12.41 8.29 -1.04
CA TYR A 35 12.82 9.48 -0.29
C TYR A 35 14.32 9.78 -0.43
N ASP A 36 15.19 8.78 -0.19
CA ASP A 36 16.64 8.88 -0.30
C ASP A 36 17.10 9.29 -1.73
N ASN A 37 16.29 8.99 -2.75
CA ASN A 37 16.56 9.36 -4.14
C ASN A 37 15.88 10.68 -4.57
N GLY A 38 15.30 11.44 -3.62
CA GLY A 38 14.73 12.76 -3.88
C GLY A 38 13.42 12.75 -4.67
N PHE A 39 12.60 11.71 -4.55
CA PHE A 39 11.29 11.67 -5.20
C PHE A 39 10.35 12.76 -4.65
N ASP A 40 9.85 13.63 -5.53
CA ASP A 40 8.99 14.79 -5.20
C ASP A 40 7.58 14.71 -5.83
N GLY A 41 7.25 13.57 -6.45
CA GLY A 41 5.99 13.37 -7.16
C GLY A 41 4.82 12.89 -6.28
N TYR A 42 3.68 12.65 -6.92
CA TYR A 42 2.49 12.14 -6.23
C TYR A 42 2.58 10.63 -5.93
N ILE A 43 2.29 10.26 -4.68
CA ILE A 43 2.11 8.87 -4.24
C ILE A 43 0.62 8.59 -4.06
N ARG A 44 0.16 7.43 -4.53
CA ARG A 44 -1.22 6.94 -4.30
C ARG A 44 -1.21 5.48 -3.83
N PRO A 45 -2.12 5.08 -2.91
CA PRO A 45 -2.18 3.74 -2.31
C PRO A 45 -2.64 2.64 -3.28
N ASP A 46 -3.16 3.03 -4.44
CA ASP A 46 -3.63 2.13 -5.50
C ASP A 46 -4.84 1.25 -5.12
N HIS A 47 -4.65 -0.06 -4.99
CA HIS A 47 -5.72 -1.00 -4.63
C HIS A 47 -5.79 -1.19 -3.12
N GLY A 48 -7.01 -1.41 -2.62
CA GLY A 48 -7.29 -1.81 -1.26
C GLY A 48 -8.35 -2.92 -1.23
N ARG A 49 -8.41 -3.66 -0.13
CA ARG A 49 -9.43 -4.69 0.09
C ARG A 49 -10.83 -4.07 0.15
N MET A 50 -11.83 -4.84 -0.25
CA MET A 50 -13.24 -4.48 0.00
C MET A 50 -13.54 -4.84 1.47
N ILE A 51 -13.60 -3.84 2.34
CA ILE A 51 -13.87 -4.02 3.78
C ILE A 51 -15.17 -3.31 4.17
N TRP A 52 -15.68 -3.63 5.37
CA TRP A 52 -16.85 -2.97 5.97
C TRP A 52 -18.09 -2.89 5.06
N GLY A 53 -18.34 -3.94 4.29
CA GLY A 53 -19.53 -4.07 3.44
C GLY A 53 -19.50 -3.24 2.15
N GLU A 54 -18.34 -2.72 1.73
CA GLU A 54 -18.23 -2.04 0.43
C GLU A 54 -18.58 -2.96 -0.73
N THR A 55 -19.19 -2.38 -1.76
CA THR A 55 -19.48 -3.01 -3.04
C THR A 55 -18.97 -2.11 -4.18
N GLY A 56 -18.79 -2.66 -5.38
CA GLY A 56 -18.31 -1.92 -6.54
C GLY A 56 -17.10 -2.57 -7.21
N ARG A 57 -16.26 -1.75 -7.87
CA ARG A 57 -15.09 -2.25 -8.59
C ARG A 57 -14.04 -2.78 -7.60
N PRO A 58 -13.61 -4.05 -7.72
CA PRO A 58 -12.59 -4.63 -6.84
C PRO A 58 -11.33 -3.78 -6.82
N GLY A 59 -10.78 -3.53 -5.62
CA GLY A 59 -9.59 -2.71 -5.43
C GLY A 59 -9.86 -1.21 -5.29
N TYR A 60 -11.08 -0.72 -5.60
CA TYR A 60 -11.38 0.72 -5.66
C TYR A 60 -12.41 1.19 -4.62
N GLY A 61 -12.67 0.39 -3.59
CA GLY A 61 -13.39 0.85 -2.39
C GLY A 61 -12.68 2.05 -1.71
N LEU A 62 -13.41 2.83 -0.94
CA LEU A 62 -12.89 3.97 -0.20
C LEU A 62 -12.03 3.53 0.98
N TYR A 63 -12.51 2.57 1.77
CA TYR A 63 -12.03 2.36 3.14
C TYR A 63 -10.58 1.91 3.23
N ASP A 64 -10.24 0.75 2.64
CA ASP A 64 -8.88 0.21 2.77
C ASP A 64 -7.85 1.04 1.99
N ARG A 65 -8.27 1.78 0.95
CA ARG A 65 -7.42 2.75 0.26
C ARG A 65 -7.14 3.97 1.14
N ALA A 66 -8.11 4.47 1.90
CA ALA A 66 -7.92 5.59 2.81
C ALA A 66 -6.99 5.20 3.99
N LEU A 67 -7.16 3.98 4.51
CA LEU A 67 -6.22 3.39 5.48
C LEU A 67 -4.81 3.30 4.90
N GLY A 68 -4.69 2.81 3.66
CA GLY A 68 -3.43 2.77 2.93
C GLY A 68 -2.78 4.14 2.76
N ALA A 69 -3.54 5.16 2.33
CA ALA A 69 -3.03 6.53 2.22
C ALA A 69 -2.52 7.06 3.55
N SER A 70 -3.26 6.86 4.63
CA SER A 70 -2.88 7.31 5.98
C SER A 70 -1.61 6.62 6.47
N TYR A 71 -1.49 5.31 6.22
CA TYR A 71 -0.28 4.54 6.53
C TYR A 71 0.95 5.04 5.75
N LEU A 72 0.80 5.27 4.44
CA LEU A 72 1.90 5.78 3.61
C LEU A 72 2.34 7.19 4.03
N ASN A 73 1.39 8.06 4.39
CA ASN A 73 1.71 9.39 4.93
C ASN A 73 2.51 9.29 6.23
N GLY A 74 2.10 8.43 7.17
CA GLY A 74 2.84 8.24 8.43
C GLY A 74 4.25 7.67 8.22
N LEU A 75 4.42 6.77 7.23
CA LEU A 75 5.76 6.31 6.85
C LEU A 75 6.61 7.43 6.23
N TRP A 76 6.00 8.27 5.39
CA TRP A 76 6.69 9.39 4.76
C TRP A 76 7.14 10.43 5.79
N GLU A 77 6.26 10.84 6.71
CA GLU A 77 6.59 11.73 7.83
C GLU A 77 7.71 11.15 8.71
N ALA A 78 7.73 9.84 8.94
CA ALA A 78 8.80 9.19 9.72
C ALA A 78 10.16 9.12 9.00
N LEU A 79 10.22 9.44 7.70
CA LEU A 79 11.44 9.49 6.90
C LEU A 79 12.02 10.92 6.81
N GLU A 80 11.21 11.94 7.08
CA GLU A 80 11.62 13.35 7.14
C GLU A 80 12.62 13.61 8.28
#